data_AF-A0A7J3XFF6-F1
#
_entry.id   AF-A0A7J3XFF6-F1
#
_cell.length_a   1.000
_cell.length_b   1.000
_cell.length_c   1.000
_cell.angle_alpha   90.00
_cell.angle_beta   90.00
_cell.angle_gamma   90.00
#
_symmetry.space_group_name_H-M   'P 1'
#
loop_
_entity.id
_entity.type
_entity.pdbx_description
1 polymer ?
#
loop_
_entity_poly.entity_id
_entity_poly.type
_entity_poly.pdbx_seq_one_letter_code
_entity_poly.pdbx_strand_id
1 'polypeptide(L)'
;MRVLGVDPGTRSFDVALVEGGRVVAEVSLGTEEVARDPAALLRAVEELDPDYMVGPSGYGVPVTRGYGVLDPRRFAVEVLLLSIEEQIEEGSRSGELGVWVYEALARVVDHLVSKLGSRAVFIPAVVHLRTVPWYRKLKRVDIGTADKLAAAALAVHTYSYREGVDYSDVNVVVAEVGYGYSATLAVDGGRVVDGIGGTVASAGTLTAGT
;
A
#
# COMPACT_ATOMS: atom_id res chain seq x y z
N MET A 1 2.06 1.33 22.37
CA MET A 1 1.42 0.70 21.20
C MET A 1 2.41 0.78 20.05
N ARG A 2 2.78 -0.37 19.52
CA ARG A 2 3.75 -0.58 18.45
C ARG A 2 2.97 -0.95 17.19
N VAL A 3 3.03 -0.09 16.18
CA VAL A 3 2.29 -0.28 14.92
C VAL A 3 3.25 -0.39 13.77
N LEU A 4 3.10 -1.42 12.96
CA LEU A 4 3.96 -1.70 11.82
C LEU A 4 3.23 -1.38 10.51
N GLY A 5 3.90 -0.75 9.55
CA GLY A 5 3.42 -0.59 8.18
C GLY A 5 4.26 -1.41 7.21
N VAL A 6 3.62 -2.04 6.23
CA VAL A 6 4.29 -2.75 5.13
C VAL A 6 3.96 -2.04 3.81
N ASP A 7 4.99 -1.56 3.12
CA ASP A 7 4.89 -0.91 1.82
C ASP A 7 5.59 -1.75 0.73
N PRO A 8 4.82 -2.48 -0.10
CA PRO A 8 5.38 -3.23 -1.21
C PRO A 8 5.67 -2.32 -2.41
N GLY A 9 6.92 -1.96 -2.60
CA GLY A 9 7.40 -1.18 -3.73
C GLY A 9 7.90 -2.03 -4.91
N THR A 10 8.16 -1.33 -6.02
CA THR A 10 8.73 -1.92 -7.25
C THR A 10 10.20 -2.30 -7.11
N ARG A 11 10.94 -1.64 -6.21
CA ARG A 11 12.37 -1.87 -5.96
C ARG A 11 12.63 -2.59 -4.64
N SER A 12 11.89 -2.20 -3.61
CA SER A 12 12.02 -2.71 -2.25
C SER A 12 10.65 -2.93 -1.62
N PHE A 13 10.62 -3.80 -0.62
CA PHE A 13 9.52 -3.93 0.33
C PHE A 13 10.01 -3.32 1.64
N ASP A 14 9.34 -2.26 2.06
CA ASP A 14 9.75 -1.47 3.19
C ASP A 14 8.80 -1.70 4.37
N VAL A 15 9.40 -1.86 5.55
CA VAL A 15 8.69 -2.09 6.80
C VAL A 15 9.12 -1.04 7.80
N ALA A 16 8.16 -0.33 8.38
CA ALA A 16 8.42 0.69 9.40
C ALA A 16 7.61 0.40 10.67
N LEU A 17 8.31 0.32 11.80
CA LEU A 17 7.69 0.19 13.12
C LEU A 17 7.62 1.55 13.80
N VAL A 18 6.42 1.95 14.19
CA VAL A 18 6.15 3.21 14.88
C VAL A 18 5.73 2.94 16.33
N GLU A 19 6.36 3.64 17.26
CA GLU A 19 6.00 3.65 18.68
C GLU A 19 6.00 5.09 19.20
N GLY A 20 4.91 5.51 19.84
CA GLY A 20 4.80 6.87 20.40
C GLY A 20 4.93 7.99 19.36
N GLY A 21 4.50 7.74 18.11
CA GLY A 21 4.61 8.70 17.01
C GLY A 21 6.01 8.83 16.41
N ARG A 22 6.94 7.94 16.76
CA ARG A 22 8.30 7.91 16.22
C ARG A 22 8.58 6.58 15.56
N VAL A 23 9.32 6.61 14.45
CA VAL A 23 9.86 5.40 13.83
C VAL A 23 10.97 4.86 14.74
N VAL A 24 10.84 3.60 15.16
CA VAL A 24 11.78 2.94 16.08
C VAL A 24 12.56 1.80 15.41
N ALA A 25 12.08 1.30 14.27
CA ALA A 25 12.80 0.34 13.44
C ALA A 25 12.32 0.44 11.98
N GLU A 26 13.24 0.20 11.05
CA GLU A 26 12.98 0.11 9.61
C GLU A 26 13.73 -1.09 9.03
N VAL A 27 13.08 -1.80 8.11
CA VAL A 27 13.66 -2.91 7.36
C VAL A 27 13.30 -2.73 5.90
N SER A 28 14.28 -2.84 5.00
CA SER A 28 14.09 -2.75 3.55
C SER A 28 14.62 -4.01 2.90
N LEU A 29 13.76 -4.75 2.21
CA LEU A 29 14.08 -6.00 1.51
C LEU A 29 13.98 -5.78 0.01
N GLY A 30 14.86 -6.40 -0.79
CA GLY A 30 14.78 -6.26 -2.25
C GLY A 30 13.51 -6.92 -2.81
N THR A 31 12.85 -6.31 -3.79
CA THR A 31 11.65 -6.92 -4.41
C THR A 31 11.95 -8.31 -5.00
N GLU A 32 13.13 -8.49 -5.62
CA GLU A 32 13.56 -9.82 -6.10
C GLU A 32 13.82 -10.83 -4.98
N GLU A 33 14.30 -10.35 -3.82
CA GLU A 33 14.54 -11.19 -2.64
C GLU A 33 13.21 -11.70 -2.10
N VAL A 34 12.23 -10.80 -1.91
CA VAL A 34 10.88 -11.16 -1.43
C VAL A 34 10.15 -12.04 -2.44
N ALA A 35 10.33 -11.79 -3.75
CA ALA A 35 9.75 -12.63 -4.79
C ALA A 35 10.25 -14.09 -4.72
N ARG A 36 11.52 -14.30 -4.35
CA ARG A 36 12.13 -15.64 -4.22
C ARG A 36 11.87 -16.28 -2.86
N ASP A 37 11.91 -15.48 -1.78
CA ASP A 37 11.65 -15.91 -0.41
C ASP A 37 10.66 -14.95 0.29
N PRO A 38 9.34 -15.15 0.10
CA PRO A 38 8.33 -14.35 0.79
C PRO A 38 8.40 -14.45 2.31
N ALA A 39 9.01 -15.52 2.84
CA ALA A 39 9.16 -15.69 4.28
C ALA A 39 10.19 -14.72 4.88
N ALA A 40 11.07 -14.11 4.08
CA ALA A 40 11.97 -13.05 4.56
C ALA A 40 11.20 -11.86 5.15
N LEU A 41 10.15 -11.42 4.46
CA LEU A 41 9.28 -10.35 4.94
C LEU A 41 8.50 -10.76 6.20
N LEU A 42 8.00 -11.99 6.22
CA LEU A 42 7.26 -12.51 7.38
C LEU A 42 8.15 -12.59 8.63
N ARG A 43 9.40 -13.08 8.49
CA ARG A 43 10.38 -13.09 9.58
C ARG A 43 10.65 -11.68 10.10
N ALA A 44 10.82 -10.69 9.22
CA ALA A 44 10.99 -9.30 9.63
C ALA A 44 9.79 -8.77 10.45
N VAL A 45 8.57 -9.09 10.02
CA VAL A 45 7.34 -8.71 10.76
C VAL A 45 7.28 -9.39 12.13
N GLU A 46 7.60 -10.69 12.21
CA GLU A 46 7.60 -11.45 13.45
C GLU A 46 8.68 -10.97 14.44
N GLU A 47 9.90 -10.70 13.95
CA GLU A 47 11.01 -10.19 14.76
C GLU A 47 10.72 -8.82 15.37
N LEU A 48 9.98 -7.97 14.65
CA LEU A 48 9.58 -6.65 15.14
C LEU A 48 8.46 -6.74 16.19
N ASP A 49 7.70 -7.83 16.24
CA ASP A 49 6.59 -8.12 17.17
C ASP A 49 5.65 -6.92 17.41
N PRO A 50 4.90 -6.46 16.39
CA PRO A 50 3.98 -5.33 16.53
C PRO A 50 2.68 -5.72 17.25
N ASP A 51 2.05 -4.76 17.92
CA ASP A 51 0.69 -4.91 18.46
C ASP A 51 -0.34 -4.98 17.32
N TYR A 52 -0.15 -4.14 16.30
CA TYR A 52 -0.97 -4.07 15.09
C TYR A 52 -0.11 -3.80 13.87
N MET A 53 -0.57 -4.24 12.70
CA MET A 53 0.11 -3.98 11.45
C MET A 53 -0.86 -3.57 10.35
N VAL A 54 -0.42 -2.64 9.51
CA VAL A 54 -1.03 -2.36 8.21
C VAL A 54 -0.35 -3.25 7.18
N GLY A 55 -1.10 -4.24 6.69
CA GLY A 55 -0.62 -5.18 5.69
C GLY A 55 -0.56 -4.56 4.28
N PRO A 56 0.12 -5.23 3.35
CA PRO A 56 0.13 -4.84 1.93
C PRO A 56 -1.30 -4.66 1.45
N SER A 57 -1.68 -3.44 1.06
CA SER A 57 -3.07 -3.12 0.72
C SER A 57 -3.30 -2.85 -0.77
N GLY A 58 -2.24 -2.67 -1.57
CA GLY A 58 -2.32 -2.53 -3.03
C GLY A 58 -3.32 -1.45 -3.51
N TYR A 59 -4.29 -1.87 -4.32
CA TYR A 59 -5.40 -1.03 -4.78
C TYR A 59 -6.40 -0.62 -3.69
N GLY A 60 -6.20 -1.11 -2.46
CA GLY A 60 -6.89 -0.71 -1.25
C GLY A 60 -8.25 -1.37 -1.08
N VAL A 61 -8.77 -1.28 0.14
CA VAL A 61 -10.08 -1.80 0.54
C VAL A 61 -10.72 -0.86 1.57
N PRO A 62 -12.04 -0.89 1.79
CA PRO A 62 -12.60 -0.35 3.02
C PRO A 62 -11.80 -0.90 4.22
N VAL A 63 -11.63 -0.11 5.28
CA VAL A 63 -10.83 -0.53 6.45
C VAL A 63 -11.28 -1.91 6.91
N THR A 64 -10.40 -2.90 6.72
CA THR A 64 -10.71 -4.32 6.88
C THR A 64 -9.73 -4.94 7.86
N ARG A 65 -10.24 -5.69 8.83
CA ARG A 65 -9.41 -6.43 9.77
C ARG A 65 -9.13 -7.82 9.23
N GLY A 66 -7.91 -8.33 9.43
CA GLY A 66 -7.48 -9.62 8.90
C GLY A 66 -8.40 -10.76 9.32
N TYR A 67 -8.84 -10.81 10.58
CA TYR A 67 -9.76 -11.86 11.06
C TYR A 67 -11.15 -11.85 10.40
N GLY A 68 -11.51 -10.76 9.70
CA GLY A 68 -12.74 -10.67 8.92
C GLY A 68 -12.61 -11.18 7.49
N VAL A 69 -11.40 -11.54 7.06
CA VAL A 69 -11.11 -12.06 5.71
C VAL A 69 -11.32 -13.58 5.73
N LEU A 70 -12.25 -14.06 4.89
CA LEU A 70 -12.63 -15.48 4.82
C LEU A 70 -11.68 -16.30 3.95
N ASP A 71 -11.30 -15.76 2.79
CA ASP A 71 -10.39 -16.38 1.84
C ASP A 71 -9.21 -15.42 1.62
N PRO A 72 -8.09 -15.61 2.34
CA PRO A 72 -6.97 -14.67 2.33
C PRO A 72 -6.26 -14.61 0.98
N ARG A 73 -6.11 -15.75 0.30
CA ARG A 73 -5.50 -15.83 -1.03
C ARG A 73 -6.33 -15.05 -2.03
N ARG A 74 -7.62 -15.36 -2.10
CA ARG A 74 -8.53 -14.67 -3.03
C ARG A 74 -8.63 -13.17 -2.72
N PHE A 75 -8.65 -12.82 -1.43
CA PHE A 75 -8.61 -11.43 -1.00
C PHE A 75 -7.35 -10.71 -1.52
N ALA A 76 -6.18 -11.33 -1.40
CA ALA A 76 -4.95 -10.75 -1.91
C ALA A 76 -4.97 -10.57 -3.43
N VAL A 77 -5.29 -11.65 -4.17
CA VAL A 77 -5.18 -11.69 -5.64
C VAL A 77 -6.26 -10.84 -6.31
N GLU A 78 -7.53 -11.06 -5.98
CA GLU A 78 -8.64 -10.43 -6.68
C GLU A 78 -8.95 -9.03 -6.16
N VAL A 79 -8.73 -8.76 -4.87
CA VAL A 79 -9.15 -7.50 -4.24
C VAL A 79 -7.98 -6.52 -4.12
N LEU A 80 -6.84 -6.95 -3.57
CA LEU A 80 -5.71 -6.05 -3.33
C LEU A 80 -4.85 -5.83 -4.58
N LEU A 81 -4.67 -6.86 -5.41
CA LEU A 81 -3.84 -6.83 -6.61
C LEU A 81 -4.63 -6.63 -7.91
N LEU A 82 -5.95 -6.78 -7.86
CA LEU A 82 -6.84 -6.73 -9.02
C LEU A 82 -6.40 -7.64 -10.18
N SER A 83 -5.96 -8.85 -9.82
CA SER A 83 -5.55 -9.90 -10.76
C SER A 83 -6.44 -11.14 -10.59
N ILE A 84 -6.19 -12.17 -11.39
CA ILE A 84 -6.84 -13.48 -11.30
C ILE A 84 -5.80 -14.58 -11.15
N GLU A 85 -6.18 -15.70 -10.55
CA GLU A 85 -5.27 -16.79 -10.22
C GLU A 85 -4.58 -17.34 -11.49
N GLU A 86 -5.33 -17.44 -12.60
CA GLU A 86 -4.80 -17.92 -13.88
C GLU A 86 -3.64 -17.06 -14.39
N GLN A 87 -3.71 -15.73 -14.22
CA GLN A 87 -2.64 -14.81 -14.62
C GLN A 87 -1.38 -15.01 -13.77
N ILE A 88 -1.56 -15.27 -12.47
CA ILE A 88 -0.44 -15.53 -11.56
C ILE A 88 0.21 -16.88 -11.90
N GLU A 89 -0.58 -17.90 -12.20
CA GLU A 89 -0.09 -19.23 -12.59
C GLU A 89 0.65 -19.20 -13.93
N GLU A 90 0.07 -18.57 -14.95
CA GLU A 90 0.68 -18.45 -16.28
C GLU A 90 1.97 -17.64 -16.24
N GLY A 91 1.96 -16.49 -15.57
CA GLY A 91 3.15 -15.64 -15.47
C GLY A 91 4.25 -16.23 -14.59
N SER A 92 3.89 -17.07 -13.61
CA SER A 92 4.89 -17.83 -12.84
C SER A 92 5.66 -18.82 -13.73
N ARG A 93 5.04 -19.36 -14.79
CA ARG A 93 5.68 -20.23 -15.78
C ARG A 93 6.53 -19.45 -16.79
N SER A 94 6.17 -18.21 -17.11
CA SER A 94 6.96 -17.35 -18.01
C SER A 94 8.19 -16.73 -17.35
N GLY A 95 8.28 -16.77 -16.01
CA GLY A 95 9.42 -16.25 -15.25
C GLY A 95 9.44 -14.73 -15.13
N GLU A 96 8.29 -14.09 -15.31
CA GLU A 96 8.16 -12.64 -15.17
C GLU A 96 8.25 -12.23 -13.70
N LEU A 97 9.26 -11.41 -13.37
CA LEU A 97 9.50 -10.93 -12.00
C LEU A 97 8.26 -10.31 -11.36
N GLY A 98 7.48 -9.52 -12.12
CA GLY A 98 6.26 -8.90 -11.60
C GLY A 98 5.22 -9.91 -11.10
N VAL A 99 5.12 -11.06 -11.77
CA VAL A 99 4.16 -12.11 -11.39
C VAL A 99 4.64 -12.86 -10.15
N TRP A 100 5.95 -13.09 -10.03
CA TRP A 100 6.52 -13.65 -8.79
C TRP A 100 6.32 -12.73 -7.59
N VAL A 101 6.33 -11.40 -7.80
CA VAL A 101 6.00 -10.43 -6.75
C VAL A 101 4.53 -10.54 -6.33
N TYR A 102 3.62 -10.72 -7.29
CA TYR A 102 2.19 -10.89 -7.00
C TYR A 102 1.93 -12.18 -6.23
N GLU A 103 2.60 -13.27 -6.62
CA GLU A 103 2.56 -14.54 -5.91
C GLU A 103 3.11 -14.41 -4.48
N ALA A 104 4.25 -13.72 -4.32
CA ALA A 104 4.85 -13.46 -3.02
C ALA A 104 3.92 -12.64 -2.12
N LEU A 105 3.31 -11.59 -2.66
CA LEU A 105 2.34 -10.76 -1.94
C LEU A 105 1.12 -11.57 -1.51
N ALA A 106 0.58 -12.42 -2.38
CA ALA A 106 -0.54 -13.28 -2.04
C ALA A 106 -0.19 -14.23 -0.88
N ARG A 107 1.01 -14.82 -0.87
CA ARG A 107 1.50 -15.67 0.23
C ARG A 107 1.70 -14.89 1.53
N VAL A 108 2.25 -13.68 1.44
CA VAL A 108 2.43 -12.80 2.60
C VAL A 108 1.08 -12.49 3.21
N VAL A 109 0.13 -11.97 2.42
CA VAL A 109 -1.22 -11.63 2.90
C VAL A 109 -1.93 -12.85 3.48
N ASP A 110 -1.84 -14.01 2.82
CA ASP A 110 -2.42 -15.26 3.31
C ASP A 110 -1.89 -15.62 4.70
N HIS A 111 -0.57 -15.55 4.89
CA HIS A 111 0.06 -15.81 6.17
C HIS A 111 -0.34 -14.78 7.24
N LEU A 112 -0.28 -13.49 6.91
CA LEU A 112 -0.62 -12.40 7.83
C LEU A 112 -2.06 -12.52 8.32
N VAL A 113 -2.99 -12.87 7.44
CA VAL A 113 -4.39 -13.09 7.83
C VAL A 113 -4.54 -14.37 8.65
N SER A 114 -3.97 -15.48 8.19
CA SER A 114 -4.15 -16.80 8.80
C SER A 114 -3.50 -16.94 10.17
N LYS A 115 -2.38 -16.26 10.41
CA LYS A 115 -1.60 -16.36 11.65
C LYS A 115 -1.73 -15.13 12.54
N LEU A 116 -1.83 -13.95 11.94
CA LEU A 116 -1.79 -12.66 12.62
C LEU A 116 -3.04 -11.83 12.37
N GLY A 117 -4.15 -12.44 11.93
CA GLY A 117 -5.37 -11.74 11.52
C GLY A 117 -6.00 -10.85 12.60
N SER A 118 -5.76 -11.13 13.88
CA SER A 118 -6.16 -10.27 15.00
C SER A 118 -5.39 -8.94 15.07
N ARG A 119 -4.18 -8.91 14.52
CA ARG A 119 -3.27 -7.75 14.47
C ARG A 119 -3.26 -7.07 13.09
N ALA A 120 -3.63 -7.79 12.03
CA ALA A 120 -3.61 -7.29 10.66
C ALA A 120 -4.78 -6.34 10.35
N VAL A 121 -4.47 -5.22 9.69
CA VAL A 121 -5.43 -4.26 9.14
C VAL A 121 -5.05 -3.94 7.69
N PHE A 122 -6.04 -3.81 6.83
CA PHE A 122 -5.88 -3.36 5.44
C PHE A 122 -6.60 -2.03 5.27
N ILE A 123 -5.99 -1.13 4.51
CA ILE A 123 -6.40 0.27 4.41
C ILE A 123 -6.95 0.61 3.02
N PRO A 124 -7.74 1.70 2.91
CA PRO A 124 -8.21 2.18 1.62
C PRO A 124 -7.09 2.71 0.74
N ALA A 125 -7.41 2.78 -0.54
CA ALA A 125 -6.76 3.64 -1.51
C ALA A 125 -7.63 4.87 -1.79
N VAL A 126 -7.11 5.84 -2.54
CA VAL A 126 -7.79 7.12 -2.80
C VAL A 126 -9.15 6.93 -3.49
N VAL A 127 -9.28 5.92 -4.36
CA VAL A 127 -10.56 5.57 -5.02
C VAL A 127 -11.68 5.25 -4.02
N HIS A 128 -11.34 4.76 -2.83
CA HIS A 128 -12.30 4.38 -1.80
C HIS A 128 -12.81 5.57 -0.97
N LEU A 129 -12.14 6.73 -1.02
CA LEU A 129 -12.43 7.85 -0.13
C LEU A 129 -13.70 8.60 -0.53
N ARG A 130 -14.60 8.86 0.41
CA ARG A 130 -15.85 9.62 0.17
C ARG A 130 -15.60 11.10 -0.14
N THR A 131 -14.44 11.60 0.24
CA THR A 131 -13.97 12.97 -0.01
C THR A 131 -13.64 13.21 -1.49
N VAL A 132 -13.38 12.15 -2.25
CA VAL A 132 -13.20 12.23 -3.70
C VAL A 132 -14.58 12.11 -4.37
N PRO A 133 -15.01 13.08 -5.19
CA PRO A 133 -16.30 13.03 -5.88
C PRO A 133 -16.42 11.81 -6.80
N TRP A 134 -17.59 11.17 -6.83
CA TRP A 134 -17.82 9.92 -7.57
C TRP A 134 -17.47 10.04 -9.06
N TYR A 135 -17.74 11.19 -9.69
CA TYR A 135 -17.47 11.39 -11.11
C TYR A 135 -15.98 11.40 -11.45
N ARG A 136 -15.09 11.70 -10.49
CA ARG A 136 -13.62 11.62 -10.69
C ARG A 136 -13.09 10.20 -10.68
N LYS A 137 -13.88 9.24 -10.17
CA LYS A 137 -13.53 7.82 -10.07
C LYS A 137 -13.99 7.01 -11.28
N LEU A 138 -14.86 7.57 -12.11
CA LEU A 138 -15.41 6.87 -13.26
C LEU A 138 -14.29 6.41 -14.21
N LYS A 139 -14.29 5.11 -14.52
CA LYS A 139 -13.31 4.47 -15.42
C LYS A 139 -11.86 4.65 -14.99
N ARG A 140 -11.60 4.85 -13.70
CA ARG A 140 -10.25 4.93 -13.14
C ARG A 140 -10.11 3.91 -12.02
N VAL A 141 -9.21 2.95 -12.23
CA VAL A 141 -8.87 1.93 -11.23
C VAL A 141 -7.88 2.51 -10.21
N ASP A 142 -6.93 3.31 -10.70
CA ASP A 142 -5.89 3.92 -9.90
C ASP A 142 -5.99 5.45 -9.92
N ILE A 143 -6.23 6.03 -8.75
CA ILE A 143 -6.11 7.47 -8.50
C ILE A 143 -5.22 7.74 -7.29
N GLY A 144 -4.32 6.80 -6.98
CA GLY A 144 -3.53 6.74 -5.75
C GLY A 144 -3.86 5.46 -4.98
N THR A 145 -2.94 4.50 -5.04
CA THR A 145 -2.95 3.25 -4.26
C THR A 145 -2.76 3.51 -2.76
N ALA A 146 -2.84 2.46 -1.94
CA ALA A 146 -2.85 2.58 -0.48
C ALA A 146 -1.57 3.23 0.09
N ASP A 147 -0.41 2.94 -0.49
CA ASP A 147 0.88 3.57 -0.21
C ASP A 147 0.84 5.09 -0.45
N LYS A 148 0.29 5.52 -1.60
CA LYS A 148 0.14 6.96 -1.93
C LYS A 148 -0.76 7.67 -0.92
N LEU A 149 -1.83 7.00 -0.49
CA LEU A 149 -2.69 7.52 0.57
C LEU A 149 -1.94 7.66 1.91
N ALA A 150 -1.12 6.67 2.27
CA ALA A 150 -0.30 6.72 3.47
C ALA A 150 0.72 7.86 3.41
N ALA A 151 1.37 8.07 2.25
CA ALA A 151 2.27 9.19 2.02
C ALA A 151 1.55 10.54 2.15
N ALA A 152 0.34 10.68 1.62
CA ALA A 152 -0.47 11.90 1.81
C ALA A 152 -0.85 12.13 3.27
N ALA A 153 -1.23 11.08 4.01
CA ALA A 153 -1.50 11.19 5.44
C ALA A 153 -0.25 11.65 6.23
N LEU A 154 0.92 11.10 5.90
CA LEU A 154 2.20 11.52 6.48
C LEU A 154 2.53 12.98 6.13
N ALA A 155 2.28 13.41 4.89
CA ALA A 155 2.50 14.79 4.47
C ALA A 155 1.61 15.76 5.25
N VAL A 156 0.33 15.43 5.44
CA VAL A 156 -0.60 16.22 6.26
C VAL A 156 -0.11 16.33 7.69
N HIS A 157 0.26 15.19 8.30
CA HIS A 157 0.78 15.16 9.66
C HIS A 157 2.05 16.03 9.81
N THR A 158 3.00 15.85 8.88
CA THR A 158 4.28 16.55 8.88
C THR A 158 4.09 18.05 8.71
N TYR A 159 3.22 18.47 7.78
CA TYR A 159 2.94 19.89 7.55
C TYR A 159 2.28 20.54 8.77
N SER A 160 1.23 19.92 9.31
CA SER A 160 0.54 20.40 10.51
C SER A 160 1.48 20.53 11.70
N TYR A 161 2.32 19.51 11.94
CA TYR A 161 3.28 19.54 13.04
C TYR A 161 4.34 20.64 12.87
N ARG A 162 4.89 20.81 11.65
CA ARG A 162 5.94 21.80 11.38
C ARG A 162 5.45 23.24 11.46
N GLU A 163 4.24 23.49 10.95
CA GLU A 163 3.67 24.83 10.88
C GLU A 163 2.81 25.18 12.11
N GLY A 164 2.52 24.21 12.98
CA GLY A 164 1.71 24.41 14.19
C GLY A 164 0.25 24.72 13.89
N VAL A 165 -0.28 24.19 12.78
CA VAL A 165 -1.68 24.37 12.34
C VAL A 165 -2.49 23.11 12.55
N ASP A 166 -3.81 23.22 12.67
CA ASP A 166 -4.68 22.05 12.73
C ASP A 166 -4.69 21.28 11.41
N TYR A 167 -4.95 19.97 11.45
CA TYR A 167 -5.05 19.16 10.22
C TYR A 167 -6.08 19.73 9.24
N SER A 168 -7.18 20.32 9.73
CA SER A 168 -8.23 20.93 8.91
C SER A 168 -7.78 22.16 8.14
N ASP A 169 -6.62 22.72 8.45
CA ASP A 169 -6.08 23.91 7.77
C ASP A 169 -5.01 23.54 6.72
N VAL A 170 -4.70 22.24 6.58
CA VAL A 170 -3.68 21.78 5.63
C VAL A 170 -4.25 21.66 4.22
N ASN A 171 -3.71 22.48 3.33
CA ASN A 171 -4.04 22.49 1.90
C ASN A 171 -2.77 22.33 1.08
N VAL A 172 -2.54 21.12 0.55
CA VAL A 172 -1.28 20.77 -0.13
C VAL A 172 -1.51 19.87 -1.33
N VAL A 173 -0.57 19.91 -2.27
CA VAL A 173 -0.46 18.91 -3.33
C VAL A 173 0.72 18.02 -2.99
N VAL A 174 0.48 16.71 -2.89
CA VAL A 174 1.49 15.71 -2.59
C VAL A 174 1.89 15.04 -3.89
N ALA A 175 3.12 15.29 -4.34
CA ALA A 175 3.70 14.60 -5.48
C ALA A 175 4.63 13.51 -4.96
N GLU A 176 4.23 12.25 -5.15
CA GLU A 176 5.07 11.10 -4.84
C GLU A 176 5.78 10.63 -6.11
N VAL A 177 7.11 10.62 -6.07
CA VAL A 177 7.96 10.22 -7.19
C VAL A 177 8.65 8.92 -6.81
N GLY A 178 8.00 7.80 -7.11
CA GLY A 178 8.52 6.46 -6.85
C GLY A 178 9.46 5.97 -7.95
N TYR A 179 10.04 4.79 -7.74
CA TYR A 179 10.94 4.17 -8.71
C TYR A 179 10.21 3.88 -10.04
N GLY A 180 9.12 3.12 -10.00
CA GLY A 180 8.32 2.77 -11.19
C GLY A 180 7.23 3.77 -11.55
N TYR A 181 6.63 4.42 -10.55
CA TYR A 181 5.37 5.16 -10.69
C TYR A 181 5.41 6.49 -9.93
N SER A 182 4.80 7.51 -10.52
CA SER A 182 4.59 8.80 -9.88
C SER A 182 3.10 9.05 -9.67
N ALA A 183 2.72 9.58 -8.52
CA ALA A 183 1.34 9.93 -8.23
C ALA A 183 1.25 11.35 -7.68
N THR A 184 0.14 12.03 -7.95
CA THR A 184 -0.12 13.36 -7.41
C THR A 184 -1.47 13.39 -6.74
N LEU A 185 -1.51 13.79 -5.47
CA LEU A 185 -2.71 13.83 -4.65
C LEU A 185 -3.02 15.27 -4.22
N ALA A 186 -4.29 15.64 -4.25
CA ALA A 186 -4.75 16.93 -3.75
C ALA A 186 -5.35 16.77 -2.36
N VAL A 187 -4.84 17.55 -1.40
CA VAL A 187 -5.37 17.65 -0.04
C VAL A 187 -6.00 19.01 0.15
N ASP A 188 -7.25 19.02 0.59
CA ASP A 188 -8.03 20.20 0.94
C ASP A 188 -8.63 20.02 2.33
N GLY A 189 -8.33 20.95 3.24
CA GLY A 189 -8.69 20.90 4.65
C GLY A 189 -8.31 19.60 5.35
N GLY A 190 -7.08 19.12 5.12
CA GLY A 190 -6.54 17.88 5.70
C GLY A 190 -7.10 16.59 5.11
N ARG A 191 -7.94 16.68 4.06
CA ARG A 191 -8.59 15.53 3.43
C ARG A 191 -8.11 15.38 2.01
N VAL A 192 -7.77 14.15 1.60
CA VAL A 192 -7.49 13.86 0.19
C VAL A 192 -8.80 13.99 -0.60
N VAL A 193 -8.85 14.92 -1.55
CA VAL A 193 -10.05 15.24 -2.35
C VAL A 193 -9.92 14.85 -3.82
N ASP A 194 -8.70 14.56 -4.28
CA ASP A 194 -8.45 14.05 -5.63
C ASP A 194 -7.08 13.36 -5.73
N GLY A 195 -6.89 12.63 -6.82
CA GLY A 195 -5.60 12.03 -7.13
C GLY A 195 -5.43 11.62 -8.59
N ILE A 196 -4.18 11.58 -9.02
CA ILE A 196 -3.72 11.00 -10.27
C ILE A 196 -2.78 9.85 -9.90
N GLY A 197 -3.21 8.63 -10.23
CA GLY A 197 -2.50 7.41 -9.91
C GLY A 197 -1.31 7.13 -10.83
N GLY A 198 -0.45 6.22 -10.38
CA GLY A 198 0.78 5.83 -11.06
C GLY A 198 0.57 5.21 -12.43
N THR A 199 -0.51 4.44 -12.59
CA THR A 199 -0.83 3.77 -13.87
C THR A 199 -1.48 4.69 -14.91
N VAL A 200 -1.92 5.88 -14.50
CA VAL A 200 -2.63 6.86 -15.36
C VAL A 200 -1.77 8.09 -15.65
N ALA A 201 -0.91 8.47 -14.71
CA ALA A 201 0.14 9.43 -14.97
C ALA A 201 1.18 8.75 -15.85
N SER A 202 1.25 9.07 -17.15
CA SER A 202 2.36 8.70 -18.04
C SER A 202 3.71 9.34 -17.62
N ALA A 203 3.99 9.41 -16.31
CA ALA A 203 5.03 10.21 -15.66
C ALA A 203 5.91 9.36 -14.72
N GLY A 204 5.97 8.04 -14.92
CA GLY A 204 6.90 7.14 -14.21
C GLY A 204 7.83 6.41 -15.18
N THR A 205 8.96 5.90 -14.68
CA THR A 205 9.95 5.21 -15.54
C THR A 205 9.45 3.88 -16.10
N LEU A 206 8.46 3.27 -15.44
CA LEU A 206 7.84 2.00 -15.82
C LEU A 206 6.38 2.17 -16.30
N THR A 207 5.90 3.40 -16.45
CA THR A 207 4.54 3.64 -16.97
C THR A 207 4.54 3.48 -18.48
N ALA A 208 3.65 2.64 -19.01
CA ALA A 208 3.36 2.62 -20.42
C ALA A 208 2.73 3.97 -20.79
N GLY A 209 3.53 4.89 -21.33
CA GLY A 209 3.02 6.14 -21.87
C GLY A 209 2.06 5.86 -23.02
N THR A 210 0.99 6.63 -23.09
CA THR A 210 0.14 6.77 -24.28
C THR A 210 0.90 7.40 -25.44
#